data_AF-A0A0B1S023-F1
#
_entry.id   AF-A0A0B1S023-F1
#
_cell.length_a   1.000
_cell.length_b   1.000
_cell.length_c   1.000
_cell.angle_alpha   90.00
_cell.angle_beta   90.00
_cell.angle_gamma   90.00
#
_symmetry.space_group_name_H-M   'P 1'
#
loop_
_entity.id
_entity.type
_entity.pdbx_description
1 polymer ?
#
loop_
_entity_poly.entity_id
_entity_poly.type
_entity_poly.pdbx_seq_one_letter_code
_entity_poly.pdbx_strand_id
1 'polypeptide(L)'
;MESGLRDILESDKVTKVIHDARRVGSLLAHKYAVHMVNVFDTQVAHSVLQHDKFGKPLHDMRSISFVNLQRVYYPQSIMLSDVTPRKLSQSPNWGIRPMNDELLLSSVEEAHCLLSALHQTLSNLIPVHLRGLFEDKCIEVLLASPTRPPPLSFNPGSPYRVSTRGRGPPTSYIQNSYGDRGNNAGYNPPASSRRMADACTQTFSTGDIQVLNVYYE
;
A
#
# COMPACT_ATOMS: atom_id res chain seq x y z
N MET A 1 -8.64 -18.12 19.63
CA MET A 1 -7.47 -17.21 19.65
C MET A 1 -6.96 -17.13 21.09
N GLU A 2 -6.59 -18.29 21.65
CA GLU A 2 -6.26 -18.50 23.07
C GLU A 2 -4.84 -18.06 23.47
N SER A 3 -4.11 -17.41 22.55
CA SER A 3 -2.69 -17.11 22.71
C SER A 3 -2.42 -15.69 23.26
N GLY A 4 -3.37 -15.05 23.95
CA GLY A 4 -3.22 -13.69 24.52
C GLY A 4 -3.14 -12.53 23.52
N LEU A 5 -3.05 -12.82 22.21
CA LEU A 5 -2.96 -11.79 21.17
C LEU A 5 -4.19 -10.86 21.16
N ARG A 6 -5.38 -11.42 21.42
CA ARG A 6 -6.61 -10.63 21.55
C ARG A 6 -6.44 -9.57 22.63
N ASP A 7 -5.97 -9.96 23.81
CA ASP A 7 -5.82 -9.06 24.96
C ASP A 7 -4.87 -7.91 24.64
N ILE A 8 -3.80 -8.15 23.88
CA ILE A 8 -2.87 -7.10 23.42
C ILE A 8 -3.54 -6.17 22.41
N LEU A 9 -4.27 -6.72 21.45
CA LEU A 9 -4.92 -5.93 20.40
C LEU A 9 -6.06 -5.06 20.96
N GLU A 10 -6.82 -5.57 21.93
CA GLU A 10 -7.94 -4.88 22.57
C GLU A 10 -7.52 -4.02 23.79
N SER A 11 -6.26 -4.08 24.21
CA SER A 11 -5.74 -3.25 25.29
C SER A 11 -5.52 -1.79 24.87
N ASP A 12 -6.05 -0.86 25.65
CA ASP A 12 -5.80 0.58 25.54
C ASP A 12 -4.41 0.99 26.08
N LYS A 13 -3.74 0.13 26.84
CA LYS A 13 -2.40 0.38 27.39
C LYS A 13 -1.27 0.11 26.39
N VAL A 14 -1.57 -0.60 25.31
CA VAL A 14 -0.60 -0.96 24.28
C VAL A 14 -0.95 -0.24 22.99
N THR A 15 -0.07 0.63 22.52
CA THR A 15 -0.25 1.29 21.22
C THR A 15 0.14 0.34 20.09
N LYS A 16 -0.75 0.14 19.12
CA LYS A 16 -0.48 -0.63 17.91
C LYS A 16 -0.05 0.31 16.80
N VAL A 17 1.24 0.31 16.48
CA VAL A 17 1.79 1.07 15.35
C VAL A 17 1.57 0.29 14.07
N ILE A 18 0.76 0.82 13.15
CA ILE A 18 0.37 0.15 11.91
C ILE A 18 0.43 1.14 10.75
N HIS A 19 0.69 0.66 9.54
CA HIS A 19 0.46 1.44 8.32
C HIS A 19 -0.84 0.98 7.65
N ASP A 20 -1.78 1.90 7.44
CA ASP A 20 -3.08 1.61 6.80
C ASP A 20 -3.87 0.50 7.54
N ALA A 21 -4.25 0.79 8.78
CA ALA A 21 -4.89 -0.15 9.70
C ALA A 21 -6.28 -0.61 9.25
N ARG A 22 -6.91 0.07 8.28
CA ARG A 22 -8.29 -0.18 7.83
C ARG A 22 -8.56 -1.65 7.49
N ARG A 23 -7.70 -2.24 6.69
CA ARG A 23 -7.90 -3.62 6.19
C ARG A 23 -7.73 -4.64 7.31
N VAL A 24 -6.71 -4.47 8.16
CA VAL A 24 -6.46 -5.39 9.27
C VAL A 24 -7.51 -5.26 10.36
N GLY A 25 -7.95 -4.04 10.70
CA GLY A 25 -9.03 -3.80 11.65
C GLY A 25 -10.34 -4.45 11.21
N SER A 26 -10.76 -4.24 9.96
CA SER A 26 -11.97 -4.87 9.41
C SER A 26 -11.87 -6.40 9.40
N LEU A 27 -10.72 -6.97 9.04
CA LEU A 27 -10.51 -8.42 9.03
C LEU A 27 -10.56 -9.02 10.44
N LEU A 28 -9.92 -8.36 11.42
CA LEU A 28 -9.93 -8.79 12.82
C LEU A 28 -11.34 -8.76 13.42
N ALA A 29 -12.08 -7.67 13.19
CA ALA A 29 -13.43 -7.54 13.69
C ALA A 29 -14.37 -8.58 13.06
N HIS A 30 -14.35 -8.74 11.73
CA HIS A 30 -15.33 -9.59 11.03
C HIS A 30 -15.03 -11.08 11.17
N LYS A 31 -13.76 -11.48 11.09
CA LYS A 31 -13.39 -12.90 11.05
C LYS A 31 -13.13 -13.48 12.45
N TYR A 32 -12.70 -12.63 13.38
CA TYR A 32 -12.21 -13.09 14.67
C TYR A 32 -12.89 -12.42 15.87
N ALA A 33 -13.83 -11.47 15.65
CA ALA A 33 -14.48 -10.69 16.69
C ALA A 33 -13.46 -10.01 17.64
N VAL A 34 -12.37 -9.49 17.05
CA VAL A 34 -11.33 -8.74 17.76
C VAL A 34 -11.39 -7.28 17.36
N HIS A 35 -11.51 -6.39 18.34
CA HIS A 35 -11.62 -4.95 18.13
C HIS A 35 -10.34 -4.23 18.56
N MET A 36 -9.47 -3.89 17.61
CA MET A 36 -8.28 -3.10 17.92
C MET A 36 -8.67 -1.72 18.47
N VAL A 37 -7.97 -1.27 19.49
CA VAL A 37 -8.04 0.09 20.07
C VAL A 37 -6.65 0.72 20.13
N ASN A 38 -6.47 1.98 20.50
CA ASN A 38 -5.14 2.62 20.67
C ASN A 38 -4.18 2.30 19.48
N VAL A 39 -4.58 2.69 18.27
CA VAL A 39 -3.79 2.49 17.04
C VAL A 39 -3.09 3.80 16.69
N PHE A 40 -1.81 3.71 16.40
CA PHE A 40 -1.07 4.77 15.71
C PHE A 40 -0.98 4.39 14.24
N ASP A 41 -1.83 4.98 13.39
CA ASP A 41 -1.78 4.73 11.94
C ASP A 41 -0.85 5.73 11.25
N THR A 42 0.27 5.22 10.74
CA THR A 42 1.30 6.06 10.09
C THR A 42 0.83 6.70 8.78
N GLN A 43 -0.16 6.10 8.08
CA GLN A 43 -0.76 6.72 6.89
C GLN A 43 -1.66 7.90 7.30
N VAL A 44 -2.43 7.75 8.39
CA VAL A 44 -3.24 8.84 8.96
C VAL A 44 -2.35 9.97 9.45
N ALA A 45 -1.26 9.66 10.17
CA ALA A 45 -0.30 10.65 10.63
C ALA A 45 0.23 11.50 9.47
N HIS A 46 0.62 10.86 8.36
CA HIS A 46 1.04 11.57 7.16
C HIS A 46 -0.06 12.48 6.60
N SER A 47 -1.29 11.97 6.46
CA SER A 47 -2.41 12.77 5.96
C SER A 47 -2.70 14.01 6.82
N VAL A 48 -2.62 13.89 8.14
CA VAL A 48 -2.79 15.01 9.08
C VAL A 48 -1.68 16.06 8.91
N LEU A 49 -0.43 15.64 8.80
CA LEU A 49 0.70 16.56 8.56
C LEU A 49 0.58 17.29 7.22
N GLN A 50 0.12 16.60 6.17
CA GLN A 50 -0.08 17.19 4.86
C GLN A 50 -1.29 18.14 4.84
N HIS A 51 -2.35 17.82 5.58
CA HIS A 51 -3.50 18.70 5.78
C HIS A 51 -3.05 20.03 6.40
N ASP A 52 -2.27 19.98 7.47
CA ASP A 52 -1.74 21.17 8.15
C ASP A 52 -0.84 22.00 7.23
N LYS A 53 0.12 21.34 6.58
CA LYS A 53 1.12 22.00 5.74
C LYS A 53 0.53 22.69 4.51
N PHE A 54 -0.52 22.12 3.90
CA PHE A 54 -1.04 22.57 2.61
C PHE A 54 -2.47 23.12 2.68
N GLY A 55 -3.12 23.09 3.85
CA GLY A 55 -4.50 23.55 4.03
C GLY A 55 -5.55 22.73 3.26
N LYS A 56 -5.18 21.57 2.72
CA LYS A 56 -6.08 20.75 1.90
C LYS A 56 -6.96 19.86 2.77
N PRO A 57 -8.26 19.70 2.50
CA PRO A 57 -9.12 18.83 3.29
C PRO A 57 -8.60 17.38 3.37
N LEU A 58 -8.75 16.75 4.54
CA LEU A 58 -8.27 15.37 4.77
C LEU A 58 -8.88 14.35 3.81
N HIS A 59 -10.15 14.51 3.42
CA HIS A 59 -10.82 13.60 2.49
C HIS A 59 -10.29 13.69 1.05
N ASP A 60 -9.58 14.77 0.70
CA ASP A 60 -8.92 14.94 -0.59
C ASP A 60 -7.49 14.38 -0.59
N MET A 61 -6.96 13.98 0.57
CA MET A 61 -5.60 13.44 0.68
C MET A 61 -5.53 12.06 0.05
N ARG A 62 -4.61 11.92 -0.91
CA ARG A 62 -4.25 10.59 -1.44
C ARG A 62 -3.55 9.77 -0.37
N SER A 63 -3.87 8.47 -0.33
CA SER A 63 -3.14 7.50 0.47
C SER A 63 -1.68 7.42 0.02
N ILE A 64 -0.76 7.40 0.99
CA ILE A 64 0.66 7.12 0.75
C ILE A 64 0.95 5.64 1.02
N SER A 65 1.76 5.00 0.17
CA SER A 65 2.24 3.64 0.42
C SER A 65 3.34 3.62 1.48
N PHE A 66 3.55 2.48 2.13
CA PHE A 66 4.60 2.33 3.15
C PHE A 66 5.99 2.72 2.63
N VAL A 67 6.35 2.24 1.44
CA VAL A 67 7.65 2.55 0.82
C VAL A 67 7.80 4.05 0.54
N ASN A 68 6.74 4.74 0.10
CA ASN A 68 6.80 6.18 -0.12
C ASN A 68 6.84 6.95 1.20
N LEU A 69 6.17 6.44 2.24
CA LEU A 69 6.25 7.00 3.59
C LEU A 69 7.69 6.92 4.12
N GLN A 70 8.37 5.78 3.93
CA GLN A 70 9.78 5.62 4.26
C GLN A 70 10.66 6.62 3.48
N ARG A 71 10.41 6.86 2.18
CA ARG A 71 11.15 7.89 1.42
C ARG A 71 11.03 9.28 2.02
N VAL A 72 9.87 9.62 2.57
CA VAL A 72 9.61 10.95 3.13
C VAL A 72 10.24 11.11 4.52
N TYR A 73 10.09 10.11 5.40
CA TYR A 73 10.42 10.25 6.83
C TYR A 73 11.65 9.45 7.28
N TYR A 74 12.15 8.55 6.44
CA TYR A 74 13.33 7.72 6.72
C TYR A 74 14.15 7.38 5.45
N PRO A 75 14.54 8.39 4.63
CA PRO A 75 15.13 8.17 3.30
C PRO A 75 16.45 7.40 3.31
N GLN A 76 17.20 7.45 4.41
CA GLN A 76 18.49 6.77 4.55
C GLN A 76 18.37 5.25 4.41
N SER A 77 17.24 4.66 4.85
CA SER A 77 17.02 3.21 4.73
C SER A 77 16.95 2.70 3.30
N ILE A 78 16.38 3.50 2.40
CA ILE A 78 16.19 3.12 1.00
C ILE A 78 17.48 3.31 0.22
N MET A 79 18.24 4.37 0.53
CA MET A 79 19.54 4.64 -0.11
C MET A 79 20.59 3.56 0.20
N LEU A 80 20.48 2.89 1.35
CA LEU A 80 21.35 1.79 1.74
C LEU A 80 20.85 0.43 1.25
N SER A 81 19.66 0.36 0.62
CA SER A 81 19.08 -0.87 0.14
C SER A 81 19.40 -1.11 -1.34
N ASP A 82 19.85 -2.31 -1.69
CA ASP A 82 20.01 -2.74 -3.08
C ASP A 82 18.65 -3.11 -3.76
N VAL A 83 17.54 -2.82 -3.09
CA VAL A 83 16.20 -3.24 -3.51
C VAL A 83 15.67 -2.28 -4.58
N THR A 84 15.51 -2.79 -5.80
CA THR A 84 14.99 -1.98 -6.91
C THR A 84 13.55 -1.50 -6.68
N PRO A 85 13.14 -0.33 -7.21
CA PRO A 85 11.75 0.14 -7.17
C PRO A 85 10.74 -0.87 -7.73
N ARG A 86 11.16 -1.67 -8.72
CA ARG A 86 10.33 -2.75 -9.28
C ARG A 86 10.06 -3.83 -8.23
N LYS A 87 11.05 -4.25 -7.45
CA LYS A 87 10.83 -5.23 -6.36
C LYS A 87 9.89 -4.68 -5.29
N LEU A 88 10.07 -3.43 -4.89
CA LEU A 88 9.24 -2.75 -3.87
C LEU A 88 7.76 -2.58 -4.26
N SER A 89 7.44 -2.71 -5.55
CA SER A 89 6.05 -2.62 -6.06
C SER A 89 5.36 -3.96 -6.22
N GLN A 90 6.07 -5.08 -6.06
CA GLN A 90 5.49 -6.40 -6.20
C GLN A 90 4.76 -6.80 -4.91
N SER A 91 3.54 -7.30 -5.06
CA SER A 91 2.80 -7.86 -3.93
C SER A 91 3.37 -9.24 -3.58
N PRO A 92 3.76 -9.49 -2.33
CA PRO A 92 4.28 -10.80 -1.94
C PRO A 92 3.18 -11.87 -1.98
N ASN A 93 3.58 -13.10 -2.34
CA ASN A 93 2.69 -14.25 -2.32
C ASN A 93 2.69 -14.93 -0.94
N TRP A 94 1.76 -14.49 -0.08
CA TRP A 94 1.56 -15.01 1.27
C TRP A 94 1.04 -16.46 1.33
N GLY A 95 0.78 -17.12 0.20
CA GLY A 95 0.25 -18.50 0.16
C GLY A 95 1.34 -19.58 0.13
N ILE A 96 2.57 -19.24 -0.26
CA ILE A 96 3.66 -20.22 -0.41
C ILE A 96 4.20 -20.64 0.97
N ARG A 97 4.42 -21.95 1.17
CA ARG A 97 4.99 -22.52 2.39
C ARG A 97 6.12 -23.51 2.05
N PRO A 98 7.24 -23.54 2.82
CA PRO A 98 7.60 -22.58 3.86
C PRO A 98 7.74 -21.16 3.29
N MET A 99 7.61 -20.15 4.15
CA MET A 99 7.81 -18.76 3.71
C MET A 99 9.26 -18.60 3.27
N ASN A 100 9.51 -17.91 2.16
CA ASN A 100 10.87 -17.69 1.69
C ASN A 100 11.58 -16.63 2.55
N ASP A 101 12.92 -16.69 2.57
CA ASP A 101 13.74 -15.82 3.41
C ASP A 101 13.60 -14.34 3.03
N GLU A 102 13.43 -14.02 1.74
CA GLU A 102 13.22 -12.65 1.26
C GLU A 102 11.92 -12.04 1.82
N LEU A 103 10.82 -12.80 1.87
CA LEU A 103 9.56 -12.33 2.46
C LEU A 103 9.65 -12.22 3.98
N LEU A 104 10.32 -13.16 4.65
CA LEU A 104 10.56 -13.07 6.09
C LEU A 104 11.37 -11.84 6.44
N LEU A 105 12.50 -11.63 5.76
CA LEU A 105 13.38 -10.49 5.97
C LEU A 105 12.66 -9.17 5.74
N SER A 106 11.97 -9.02 4.60
CA SER A 106 11.22 -7.80 4.31
C SER A 106 10.10 -7.54 5.33
N SER A 107 9.40 -8.58 5.79
CA SER A 107 8.38 -8.42 6.85
C SER A 107 8.97 -7.93 8.18
N VAL A 108 10.15 -8.44 8.55
CA VAL A 108 10.87 -8.02 9.76
C VAL A 108 11.39 -6.59 9.62
N GLU A 109 11.94 -6.24 8.46
CA GLU A 109 12.44 -4.89 8.17
C GLU A 109 11.31 -3.84 8.22
N GLU A 110 10.15 -4.13 7.62
CA GLU A 110 8.99 -3.24 7.69
C GLU A 110 8.51 -3.05 9.13
N ALA A 111 8.38 -4.14 9.89
CA ALA A 111 7.97 -4.09 11.30
C ALA A 111 8.98 -3.32 12.17
N HIS A 112 10.27 -3.53 11.95
CA HIS A 112 11.33 -2.80 12.63
C HIS A 112 11.25 -1.31 12.30
N CYS A 113 11.13 -0.95 11.02
CA CYS A 113 11.09 0.43 10.55
C CYS A 113 9.86 1.21 11.08
N LEU A 114 8.70 0.54 11.18
CA LEU A 114 7.49 1.12 11.79
C LEU A 114 7.79 1.66 13.19
N LEU A 115 8.49 0.88 14.02
CA LEU A 115 8.75 1.23 15.41
C LEU A 115 9.97 2.14 15.56
N SER A 116 11.11 1.77 14.97
CA SER A 116 12.40 2.42 15.22
C SER A 116 12.57 3.76 14.53
N ALA A 117 11.82 4.02 13.46
CA ALA A 117 11.92 5.26 12.70
C ALA A 117 10.58 5.97 12.56
N LEU A 118 9.58 5.31 11.96
CA LEU A 118 8.38 6.00 11.51
C LEU A 118 7.50 6.48 12.67
N HIS A 119 7.25 5.64 13.67
CA HIS A 119 6.47 6.03 14.84
C HIS A 119 7.11 7.20 15.58
N GLN A 120 8.41 7.11 15.89
CA GLN A 120 9.13 8.16 16.61
C GLN A 120 9.12 9.48 15.83
N THR A 121 9.48 9.45 14.54
CA THR A 121 9.51 10.66 13.70
C THR A 121 8.12 11.27 13.58
N LEU A 122 7.11 10.48 13.22
CA LEU A 122 5.76 11.01 13.00
C LEU A 122 5.13 11.52 14.30
N SER A 123 5.29 10.80 15.41
CA SER A 123 4.76 11.25 16.71
C SER A 123 5.36 12.57 17.17
N ASN A 124 6.63 12.84 16.84
CA ASN A 124 7.30 14.10 17.15
C ASN A 124 6.88 15.24 16.21
N LEU A 125 6.54 14.92 14.96
CA LEU A 125 6.12 15.90 13.97
C LEU A 125 4.68 16.35 14.14
N ILE A 126 3.78 15.51 14.69
CA ILE A 126 2.37 15.88 14.89
C ILE A 126 2.26 17.02 15.91
N PRO A 127 1.81 18.22 15.49
CA PRO A 127 1.60 19.35 16.39
C PRO A 127 0.55 19.02 17.45
N VAL A 128 0.70 19.59 18.64
CA VAL A 128 -0.21 19.34 19.79
C VAL A 128 -1.67 19.61 19.41
N HIS A 129 -1.94 20.69 18.67
CA HIS A 129 -3.29 21.08 18.27
C HIS A 129 -3.95 20.13 17.26
N LEU A 130 -3.18 19.23 16.63
CA LEU A 130 -3.70 18.21 15.71
C LEU A 130 -3.78 16.82 16.31
N ARG A 131 -3.32 16.62 17.55
CA ARG A 131 -3.35 15.28 18.19
C ARG A 131 -4.76 14.73 18.32
N GLY A 132 -5.73 15.54 18.73
CA GLY A 132 -7.13 15.12 18.78
C GLY A 132 -7.67 14.70 17.41
N LEU A 133 -7.41 15.50 16.37
CA LEU A 133 -7.80 15.16 14.99
C LEU A 133 -7.13 13.85 14.52
N PHE A 134 -5.85 13.65 14.85
CA PHE A 134 -5.12 12.43 14.53
C PHE A 134 -5.74 11.20 15.22
N GLU A 135 -6.05 11.29 16.51
CA GLU A 135 -6.70 10.23 17.29
C GLU A 135 -8.07 9.88 16.71
N ASP A 136 -8.90 10.89 16.42
CA ASP A 136 -10.22 10.70 15.80
C ASP A 136 -10.12 9.97 14.46
N LYS A 137 -9.15 10.34 13.62
CA LYS A 137 -8.94 9.67 12.33
C LYS A 137 -8.38 8.25 12.48
N CYS A 138 -7.55 7.99 13.49
CA CYS A 138 -7.11 6.63 13.81
C CYS A 138 -8.26 5.75 14.30
N ILE A 139 -9.26 6.31 14.99
CA ILE A 139 -10.48 5.58 15.35
C ILE A 139 -11.34 5.34 14.10
N GLU A 140 -11.52 6.35 13.26
CA GLU A 140 -12.34 6.26 12.04
C GLU A 140 -11.89 5.14 11.11
N VAL A 141 -10.57 4.93 10.94
CA VAL A 141 -10.05 3.84 10.10
C VAL A 141 -10.39 2.45 10.63
N LEU A 142 -10.66 2.30 11.93
CA LEU A 142 -11.04 1.02 12.55
C LEU A 142 -12.54 0.76 12.52
N LEU A 143 -13.36 1.81 12.29
CA LEU A 143 -14.80 1.65 12.15
C LEU A 143 -15.07 0.81 10.89
N ALA A 144 -15.64 -0.37 11.10
CA ALA A 144 -16.06 -1.23 10.01
C ALA A 144 -17.06 -0.47 9.14
N SER A 145 -16.75 -0.29 7.86
CA SER A 145 -17.74 0.20 6.92
C SER A 145 -18.88 -0.83 6.86
N PRO A 146 -20.12 -0.47 7.24
CA PRO A 146 -21.24 -1.42 7.32
C PRO A 146 -21.59 -2.06 5.97
N THR A 147 -21.06 -1.53 4.87
CA THR A 147 -21.29 -2.02 3.50
C THR A 147 -20.20 -2.97 3.00
N ARG A 148 -19.13 -3.22 3.76
CA ARG A 148 -18.03 -4.07 3.30
C ARG A 148 -18.34 -5.54 3.59
N PRO A 149 -18.54 -6.40 2.57
CA PRO A 149 -18.76 -7.82 2.80
C PRO A 149 -17.56 -8.42 3.55
N PRO A 150 -17.79 -9.42 4.42
CA PRO A 150 -16.71 -10.11 5.10
C PRO A 150 -15.69 -10.62 4.06
N PRO A 151 -14.38 -10.55 4.35
CA PRO A 151 -13.37 -11.08 3.44
C PRO A 151 -13.69 -12.55 3.16
N LEU A 152 -13.82 -12.90 1.88
CA LEU A 152 -14.14 -14.27 1.45
C LEU A 152 -13.20 -15.24 2.16
N SER A 153 -13.77 -16.23 2.83
CA SER A 153 -13.02 -17.31 3.47
C SER A 153 -12.07 -17.91 2.45
N PHE A 154 -10.80 -18.06 2.84
CA PHE A 154 -9.80 -18.78 2.08
C PHE A 154 -10.37 -20.13 1.65
N ASN A 155 -10.56 -20.33 0.34
CA ASN A 155 -10.98 -21.61 -0.22
C ASN A 155 -9.72 -22.35 -0.68
N PRO A 156 -9.28 -23.42 0.02
CA PRO A 156 -8.08 -24.17 -0.35
C PRO A 156 -8.16 -24.80 -1.76
N GLY A 157 -9.38 -24.99 -2.28
CA GLY A 157 -9.64 -25.55 -3.61
C GLY A 157 -9.78 -24.53 -4.74
N SER A 158 -9.66 -23.23 -4.46
CA SER A 158 -9.69 -22.22 -5.52
C SER A 158 -8.29 -22.12 -6.13
N PRO A 159 -8.11 -22.41 -7.43
CA PRO A 159 -6.84 -22.12 -8.08
C PRO A 159 -6.67 -20.61 -7.95
N TYR A 160 -5.69 -20.20 -7.14
CA TYR A 160 -5.18 -18.84 -7.15
C TYR A 160 -5.08 -18.44 -8.62
N ARG A 161 -5.75 -17.36 -9.02
CA ARG A 161 -5.53 -16.77 -10.34
C ARG A 161 -4.06 -16.34 -10.36
N VAL A 162 -3.21 -17.25 -10.81
CA VAL A 162 -1.90 -16.93 -11.35
C VAL A 162 -2.21 -15.96 -12.46
N SER A 163 -1.84 -14.70 -12.28
CA SER A 163 -1.79 -13.76 -13.38
C SER A 163 -0.65 -14.21 -14.30
N THR A 164 -0.90 -15.24 -15.10
CA THR A 164 -0.10 -15.58 -16.27
C THR A 164 -0.31 -14.46 -17.29
N ARG A 165 0.39 -13.34 -17.09
CA ARG A 165 0.72 -12.48 -18.21
C ARG A 165 1.81 -13.20 -19.01
N GLY A 166 1.46 -13.61 -20.22
CA GLY A 166 2.41 -13.97 -21.26
C GLY A 166 2.64 -15.47 -21.44
N ARG A 167 1.77 -16.11 -22.23
CA ARG A 167 2.13 -17.10 -23.25
C ARG A 167 0.86 -17.40 -24.03
N GLY A 168 0.66 -16.66 -25.13
CA GLY A 168 -0.25 -17.11 -26.19
C GLY A 168 0.30 -18.38 -26.85
N PRO A 169 -0.56 -19.19 -27.48
CA PRO A 169 -0.13 -20.41 -28.17
C PRO A 169 0.76 -20.06 -29.37
N PRO A 170 1.63 -20.97 -29.83
CA PRO A 170 2.51 -20.69 -30.96
C PRO A 170 1.69 -20.60 -32.23
N THR A 171 1.68 -19.43 -32.87
CA THR A 171 1.13 -19.26 -34.22
C THR A 171 2.10 -19.90 -35.21
N SER A 172 1.67 -21.01 -35.81
CA SER A 172 2.29 -21.61 -36.99
C SER A 172 2.22 -20.65 -38.17
N TYR A 173 3.37 -20.35 -38.74
CA TYR A 173 3.53 -19.61 -39.99
C TYR A 173 3.00 -20.44 -41.16
N ILE A 174 1.87 -20.01 -41.73
CA ILE A 174 1.46 -20.39 -43.07
C ILE A 174 1.31 -19.10 -43.89
N GLN A 175 2.07 -19.08 -44.98
CA GLN A 175 2.18 -18.05 -45.98
C GLN A 175 1.06 -18.23 -47.01
N ASN A 176 0.27 -17.19 -47.32
CA ASN A 176 -0.07 -16.82 -48.70
C ASN A 176 -0.99 -15.59 -48.84
N SER A 177 -0.48 -14.67 -49.67
CA SER A 177 -1.10 -14.00 -50.83
C SER A 177 -2.27 -13.01 -50.71
N TYR A 178 -2.15 -11.98 -51.55
CA TYR A 178 -2.93 -10.76 -51.73
C TYR A 178 -4.38 -10.99 -52.16
N GLY A 179 -5.29 -10.11 -51.71
CA GLY A 179 -6.66 -10.01 -52.21
C GLY A 179 -7.48 -8.89 -51.55
N ASP A 180 -8.09 -8.07 -52.39
CA ASP A 180 -8.83 -6.83 -52.20
C ASP A 180 -10.26 -6.99 -51.60
N ARG A 181 -10.84 -5.86 -51.16
CA ARG A 181 -12.27 -5.51 -50.94
C ARG A 181 -12.92 -5.62 -49.54
N GLY A 182 -13.24 -4.45 -48.99
CA GLY A 182 -14.63 -3.94 -48.91
C GLY A 182 -15.56 -4.37 -47.76
N ASN A 183 -16.19 -3.36 -47.15
CA ASN A 183 -17.43 -3.35 -46.35
C ASN A 183 -17.41 -3.59 -44.81
N ASN A 184 -17.52 -2.46 -44.12
CA ASN A 184 -18.46 -2.10 -43.05
C ASN A 184 -19.33 -3.22 -42.40
N ALA A 185 -19.05 -3.52 -41.13
CA ALA A 185 -20.04 -4.02 -40.16
C ALA A 185 -19.61 -3.61 -38.75
N GLY A 186 -20.44 -2.80 -38.08
CA GLY A 186 -20.19 -2.29 -36.74
C GLY A 186 -20.20 -3.39 -35.68
N TYR A 187 -19.19 -3.37 -34.82
CA TYR A 187 -19.14 -4.16 -33.59
C TYR A 187 -18.86 -3.22 -32.42
N ASN A 188 -19.85 -3.05 -31.54
CA ASN A 188 -19.75 -2.25 -30.33
C ASN A 188 -19.44 -3.19 -29.15
N PRO A 189 -18.23 -3.17 -28.54
CA PRO A 189 -17.98 -3.96 -27.34
C PRO A 189 -18.55 -3.26 -26.09
N PRO A 190 -19.02 -4.02 -25.09
CA PRO A 190 -19.68 -3.46 -23.92
C PRO A 190 -18.72 -2.68 -23.02
N ALA A 191 -19.23 -1.58 -22.45
CA ALA A 191 -18.56 -0.76 -21.46
C ALA A 191 -18.30 -1.57 -20.18
N SER A 192 -17.14 -2.23 -20.11
CA SER A 192 -16.59 -2.72 -18.84
C SER A 192 -15.71 -1.64 -18.24
N SER A 193 -16.20 -1.01 -17.18
CA SER A 193 -15.41 -0.12 -16.33
C SER A 193 -14.32 -0.94 -15.63
N ARG A 194 -13.18 -1.14 -16.32
CA ARG A 194 -11.96 -1.62 -15.66
C ARG A 194 -11.50 -0.52 -14.72
N ARG A 195 -11.81 -0.67 -13.42
CA ARG A 195 -11.10 0.06 -12.37
C ARG A 195 -9.63 -0.33 -12.48
N MET A 196 -8.81 0.59 -12.97
CA MET A 196 -7.36 0.46 -12.87
C MET A 196 -6.99 0.47 -11.38
N ALA A 197 -6.18 -0.49 -10.96
CA ALA A 197 -5.46 -0.36 -9.72
C ALA A 197 -4.40 0.72 -9.94
N ASP A 198 -4.46 1.80 -9.16
CA ASP A 198 -3.52 2.92 -9.23
C ASP A 198 -2.13 2.45 -8.80
N ALA A 199 -1.33 1.98 -9.76
CA ALA A 199 0.12 1.97 -9.66
C ALA A 199 0.62 3.31 -10.22
N CYS A 200 0.65 4.35 -9.39
CA CYS A 200 1.19 5.63 -9.79
C CYS A 200 2.73 5.60 -9.74
N THR A 201 3.38 5.28 -10.86
CA THR A 201 4.77 5.67 -11.08
C THR A 201 4.75 7.15 -11.47
N GLN A 202 5.17 8.03 -10.56
CA GLN A 202 5.43 9.43 -10.91
C GLN A 202 6.81 9.52 -11.57
N THR A 203 6.85 9.95 -12.83
CA THR A 203 8.07 10.47 -13.46
C THR A 203 8.09 11.98 -13.21
N PHE A 204 9.08 12.48 -12.46
CA PHE A 204 9.33 13.91 -12.36
C PHE A 204 9.98 14.40 -13.66
N SER A 205 9.49 15.53 -14.19
CA SER A 205 10.11 16.26 -15.29
C SER A 205 11.46 16.79 -14.82
N THR A 206 12.55 16.37 -15.46
CA THR A 206 13.89 16.89 -15.20
C THR A 206 13.95 18.32 -15.74
N GLY A 207 13.68 19.30 -14.88
CA GLY A 207 14.05 20.69 -15.15
C GLY A 207 15.58 20.81 -15.20
N ASP A 208 16.08 21.66 -16.09
CA ASP A 208 17.51 21.83 -16.36
C ASP A 208 18.29 22.13 -15.07
N ILE A 209 19.27 21.27 -14.77
CA ILE A 209 20.16 21.41 -13.62
C ILE A 209 21.26 22.41 -13.99
N GLN A 210 21.19 23.62 -13.44
CA GLN A 210 22.33 24.54 -13.46
C GLN A 210 23.30 24.18 -12.33
N VAL A 211 24.48 23.69 -12.70
CA VAL A 211 25.59 23.41 -11.78
C VAL A 211 26.32 24.73 -11.51
N LEU A 212 26.24 25.24 -10.28
CA LEU A 212 27.05 26.36 -9.83
C LEU A 212 28.45 25.85 -9.47
N ASN A 213 29.46 26.31 -10.23
CA ASN A 213 30.86 26.06 -9.89
C ASN A 213 31.27 26.99 -8.75
N VAL A 214 31.50 26.42 -7.57
CA VAL A 214 32.06 27.13 -6.41
C VAL A 214 33.57 26.91 -6.43
N TYR A 215 34.33 27.99 -6.61
CA TYR A 215 35.77 28.01 -6.40
C TYR A 215 36.04 28.49 -4.96
N TYR A 216 36.91 27.78 -4.24
CA TYR A 216 37.42 28.24 -2.96
C TYR A 216 38.68 29.06 -3.20
N GLU A 217 38.74 30.28 -2.63
CA GLU A 217 39.97 31.07 -2.51
C GLU A 217 40.93 30.46 -1.47
#